data_AF-A0A6M5FEJ3-F1
#
_entry.id   AF-A0A6M5FEJ3-F1
#
_cell.length_a   1.000
_cell.length_b   1.000
_cell.length_c   1.000
_cell.angle_alpha   90.00
_cell.angle_beta   90.00
_cell.angle_gamma   90.00
#
_symmetry.space_group_name_H-M   'P 1'
#
loop_
_entity.id
_entity.type
_entity.pdbx_description
1 polymer ?
#
loop_
_entity_poly.entity_id
_entity_poly.type
_entity_poly.pdbx_seq_one_letter_code
_entity_poly.pdbx_strand_id
1 'polypeptide(L)' 'MNDEDTIKDLHLYEDEETIQKTIHYLELHDPDNANREYAVGFLKFMQRFAHVASRSEDFDLEGFLKKYKKQDSAS' A
#
# COMPACT_ATOMS: atom_id res chain seq x y z
N MET A 1 8.33 -1.59 -19.11
CA MET A 1 8.64 -1.91 -17.71
C MET A 1 7.78 -3.10 -17.37
N ASN A 2 8.38 -4.19 -16.88
CA ASN A 2 7.59 -5.36 -16.46
C ASN A 2 6.93 -5.02 -15.12
N ASP A 3 5.69 -5.45 -14.91
CA ASP A 3 4.94 -5.24 -13.66
C ASP A 3 5.68 -5.75 -12.41
N GLU A 4 6.61 -6.69 -12.62
CA GLU A 4 7.52 -7.22 -11.62
C GLU A 4 8.52 -6.18 -11.08
N ASP A 5 8.95 -5.21 -11.89
CA ASP A 5 9.84 -4.12 -11.45
C ASP A 5 9.07 -3.05 -10.67
N THR A 6 7.83 -2.74 -11.07
CA THR A 6 6.96 -1.77 -10.37
C THR A 6 6.60 -2.22 -8.96
N ILE A 7 6.46 -3.53 -8.73
CA ILE A 7 6.18 -4.09 -7.40
C ILE A 7 7.41 -4.13 -6.51
N LYS A 8 8.59 -4.41 -7.07
CA LYS A 8 9.85 -4.39 -6.31
C LYS A 8 10.13 -2.99 -5.76
N ASP A 9 9.69 -1.94 -6.46
CA ASP A 9 9.87 -0.54 -6.08
C ASP A 9 8.89 -0.05 -5.00
N LEU A 10 7.85 -0.83 -4.64
CA LEU A 10 6.90 -0.42 -3.60
C LEU A 10 7.49 -0.43 -2.18
N HIS A 11 8.69 -1.02 -2.00
CA HIS A 11 9.48 -0.93 -0.76
C HIS A 11 8.65 -1.17 0.52
N LEU A 12 7.70 -2.11 0.48
CA LEU A 12 6.76 -2.45 1.56
C LEU A 12 7.44 -3.21 2.72
N TYR A 13 8.64 -2.80 3.11
CA TYR A 13 9.32 -3.36 4.27
C TYR A 13 8.60 -2.87 5.53
N GLU A 14 8.63 -3.70 6.57
CA GLU A 14 8.22 -3.33 7.93
C GLU A 14 9.27 -2.39 8.56
N ASP A 15 9.80 -1.42 7.81
CA ASP A 15 10.63 -0.38 8.36
C ASP A 15 9.75 0.61 9.14
N GLU A 16 10.32 1.21 10.18
CA GLU A 16 9.54 2.02 11.11
C GLU A 16 8.94 3.25 10.44
N GLU A 17 9.58 3.83 9.41
CA GLU A 17 9.04 4.99 8.69
C GLU A 17 7.77 4.61 7.91
N THR A 18 7.80 3.49 7.19
CA THR A 18 6.64 2.98 6.44
C THR A 18 5.49 2.59 7.37
N ILE A 19 5.79 1.99 8.52
CA ILE A 19 4.79 1.67 9.55
C ILE A 19 4.12 2.96 10.07
N GLN A 20 4.90 3.99 10.39
CA GLN A 20 4.34 5.26 10.89
C GLN A 20 3.47 5.97 9.84
N LYS A 21 3.88 5.98 8.57
CA LYS A 21 3.02 6.51 7.48
C LYS A 21 1.73 5.72 7.33
N THR A 22 1.79 4.40 7.50
CA THR A 22 0.61 3.53 7.44
C THR A 22 -0.32 3.79 8.62
N ILE A 23 0.23 3.96 9.83
CA ILE A 23 -0.55 4.37 11.01
C ILE A 23 -1.22 5.71 10.73
N HIS A 24 -0.49 6.70 10.23
CA HIS A 24 -1.05 8.01 9.91
C HIS A 24 -2.19 7.94 8.88
N TYR A 25 -2.02 7.13 7.84
CA TYR A 25 -3.10 6.85 6.90
C TYR A 25 -4.33 6.25 7.60
N LEU A 26 -4.13 5.28 8.49
CA LEU A 26 -5.24 4.68 9.25
C LEU A 26 -5.90 5.69 10.20
N GLU A 27 -5.16 6.61 10.81
CA GLU A 27 -5.76 7.67 11.65
C GLU A 27 -6.78 8.52 10.87
N LEU A 28 -6.55 8.73 9.56
CA LEU A 28 -7.41 9.53 8.69
C LEU A 28 -8.59 8.73 8.13
N HIS A 29 -8.44 7.43 7.92
CA HIS A 29 -9.37 6.61 7.12
C HIS A 29 -10.02 5.43 7.87
N ASP A 30 -9.38 4.93 8.93
CA ASP A 30 -9.81 3.79 9.75
C ASP A 30 -9.25 3.91 11.19
N PRO A 31 -9.65 4.97 11.94
CA PRO A 31 -8.99 5.36 13.19
C PRO A 31 -9.07 4.31 14.29
N ASP A 32 -10.13 3.48 14.30
CA ASP A 32 -10.28 2.38 15.26
C ASP A 32 -9.18 1.31 15.11
N ASN A 33 -8.57 1.23 13.92
CA ASN A 33 -7.50 0.30 13.58
C ASN A 33 -6.13 1.00 13.42
N ALA A 34 -6.00 2.28 13.79
CA ALA A 34 -4.76 3.05 13.66
C ALA A 34 -3.71 2.68 14.72
N ASN A 35 -3.27 1.43 14.70
CA ASN A 35 -2.27 0.90 15.61
C ASN A 35 -1.20 0.12 14.82
N ARG A 36 -0.06 -0.08 15.49
CA ARG A 36 1.12 -0.71 14.88
C ARG A 36 0.87 -2.14 14.41
N GLU A 37 0.12 -2.93 15.18
CA GLU A 37 -0.15 -4.33 14.85
C GLU A 37 -0.97 -4.43 13.56
N TYR A 38 -2.02 -3.63 13.45
CA TYR A 38 -2.86 -3.57 12.27
C TYR A 38 -2.11 -2.98 11.06
N ALA A 39 -1.35 -1.90 11.23
CA ALA A 39 -0.55 -1.30 10.17
C ALA A 39 0.45 -2.30 9.56
N VAL A 40 1.12 -3.10 10.40
CA VAL A 40 2.00 -4.18 9.96
C VAL A 40 1.24 -5.27 9.20
N GLY A 41 0.08 -5.70 9.70
CA GLY A 41 -0.78 -6.67 9.03
C GLY A 41 -1.26 -6.18 7.67
N PHE A 42 -1.67 -4.91 7.60
CA PHE A 42 -2.09 -4.22 6.39
C PHE A 42 -0.99 -4.18 5.34
N LEU A 43 0.24 -3.81 5.73
CA LEU A 43 1.40 -3.81 4.82
C LEU A 43 1.70 -5.22 4.25
N LYS A 44 1.65 -6.27 5.09
CA LYS A 44 1.82 -7.66 4.65
C LYS A 44 0.73 -8.11 3.69
N PHE A 45 -0.51 -7.70 3.94
CA PHE A 45 -1.63 -7.94 3.03
C PHE A 45 -1.40 -7.25 1.69
N MET A 46 -1.06 -5.96 1.70
CA MET A 46 -0.79 -5.17 0.49
C MET A 46 0.36 -5.76 -0.32
N GLN A 47 1.41 -6.27 0.33
CA GLN A 47 2.53 -6.93 -0.35
C GLN A 47 2.07 -8.22 -1.07
N ARG A 48 1.28 -9.07 -0.40
CA ARG A 48 0.72 -10.29 -1.00
C ARG A 48 -0.27 -9.97 -2.11
N PHE A 49 -1.11 -8.96 -1.91
CA PHE A 49 -2.08 -8.50 -2.87
C PHE A 49 -1.40 -7.99 -4.15
N ALA A 50 -0.39 -7.13 -4.02
CA ALA A 50 0.42 -6.67 -5.14
C ALA A 50 1.03 -7.86 -5.91
N HIS A 51 1.62 -8.83 -5.21
CA HIS A 51 2.21 -10.01 -5.84
C HIS A 51 1.21 -10.87 -6.63
N VAL A 52 -0.03 -11.01 -6.13
CA VAL A 52 -1.10 -11.72 -6.85
C VAL A 52 -1.58 -10.88 -8.04
N ALA A 53 -1.72 -9.58 -7.84
CA ALA A 53 -2.22 -8.65 -8.82
C ALA A 53 -1.30 -8.49 -10.04
N SER A 54 0.03 -8.51 -9.89
CA SER A 54 0.94 -8.52 -11.05
C SER A 54 0.93 -9.80 -11.87
N ARG A 55 0.33 -10.87 -11.33
CA ARG A 55 0.19 -12.14 -12.03
C ARG A 55 -1.17 -12.28 -12.71
N SER A 56 -2.12 -11.40 -12.38
CA SER A 56 -3.37 -11.28 -13.11
C SER A 56 -3.20 -10.24 -14.22
N GLU A 57 -3.29 -10.65 -15.48
CA GLU A 57 -3.15 -9.79 -16.67
C GLU A 57 -4.12 -8.59 -16.70
N ASP A 58 -5.16 -8.59 -15.86
CA ASP A 58 -6.23 -7.58 -15.84
C ASP A 58 -6.17 -6.55 -14.69
N PHE A 59 -5.22 -6.64 -13.75
CA PHE A 59 -5.18 -5.69 -12.61
C PHE A 59 -4.18 -4.54 -12.83
N ASP A 60 -4.71 -3.37 -13.21
CA ASP A 60 -3.95 -2.11 -13.32
C ASP A 60 -3.59 -1.55 -11.93
N LEU A 61 -2.57 -2.14 -11.30
CA LEU A 61 -2.01 -1.72 -10.02
C LEU A 61 -1.51 -0.27 -10.06
N GLU A 62 -0.93 0.14 -11.19
CA GLU A 62 -0.41 1.48 -11.39
C GLU A 62 -1.55 2.52 -11.43
N GLY A 63 -2.64 2.23 -12.13
CA GLY A 63 -3.85 3.05 -12.16
C GLY A 63 -4.56 3.12 -10.80
N PHE A 64 -4.57 2.02 -10.04
CA PHE A 64 -5.07 2.00 -8.66
C PHE A 64 -4.27 2.94 -7.75
N LEU A 65 -2.93 2.81 -7.75
CA LEU A 65 -2.03 3.64 -6.95
C LEU A 65 -2.09 5.12 -7.34
N LYS A 66 -2.23 5.41 -8.64
CA LYS A 66 -2.35 6.78 -9.16
C LYS A 66 -3.64 7.46 -8.73
N LYS A 67 -4.77 6.73 -8.68
CA LYS A 67 -6.03 7.25 -8.13
C LYS A 67 -5.91 7.53 -6.63
N TYR A 68 -5.26 6.64 -5.91
CA TYR A 68 -5.05 6.76 -4.47
C TYR A 68 -4.20 7.98 -4.11
N LYS A 69 -3.03 8.16 -4.73
CA LYS A 69 -2.17 9.34 -4.52
C LYS A 69 -2.88 10.67 -4.84
N LYS A 70 -3.82 10.66 -5.78
CA LYS A 70 -4.60 11.84 -6.17
C LYS A 70 -5.65 12.26 -5.12
N GLN A 71 -6.12 11.33 -4.29
CA GLN A 71 -7.01 11.62 -3.17
C GLN A 71 -6.25 12.25 -2.00
N ASP A 72 -5.01 11.83 -1.76
CA ASP A 72 -4.15 12.34 -0.69
C ASP A 72 -3.74 13.80 -0.91
N SER A 73 -3.56 14.22 -2.18
CA SER A 73 -3.18 15.59 -2.55
C SER A 73 -4.35 16.60 -2.61
N ALA A 74 -5.57 16.17 -2.25
CA ALA A 74 -6.79 16.98 -2.36
C ALA A 74 -7.39 17.39 -1.01
N SER A 75 -6.70 17.11 0.10
CA SER A 75 -7.07 17.52 1.47
C SER A 75 -6.15 18.60 2.03
#